data_AF-A0A520CJC1-F1
#
_entry.id   AF-A0A520CJC1-F1
#
_cell.length_a   1.000
_cell.length_b   1.000
_cell.length_c   1.000
_cell.angle_alpha   90.00
_cell.angle_beta   90.00
_cell.angle_gamma   90.00
#
_symmetry.space_group_name_H-M   'P 1'
#
loop_
_entity.id
_entity.type
_entity.pdbx_description
1 polymer ?
#
loop_
_entity_poly.entity_id
_entity_poly.type
_entity_poly.pdbx_seq_one_letter_code
_entity_poly.pdbx_strand_id
1 'polypeptide(L)'
;MKVALVTAYFYPTSRGGTEKYVLSLAKSLIKKHHDVHIITTGSSNTTGTYKDIVVHYLDDELSNDSDILSSRKASDNLEDFISTLDTNKFDLVHFHTLTPAFN
;
A
#
# COMPACT_ATOMS: atom_id res chain seq x y z
N MET A 1 2.09 15.57 -9.65
CA MET A 1 0.97 14.71 -9.26
C MET A 1 1.29 14.06 -7.94
N LYS A 2 0.28 13.86 -7.11
CA LYS A 2 0.34 13.08 -5.88
C LYS A 2 -0.09 11.65 -6.16
N VAL A 3 0.79 10.69 -5.96
CA VAL A 3 0.63 9.30 -6.37
C VAL A 3 0.63 8.39 -5.15
N ALA A 4 -0.38 7.52 -5.03
CA ALA A 4 -0.38 6.41 -4.09
C ALA A 4 0.07 5.13 -4.79
N LEU A 5 1.14 4.51 -4.31
CA LEU A 5 1.53 3.16 -4.69
C LEU A 5 0.98 2.18 -3.63
N VAL A 6 0.01 1.35 -4.00
CA VAL A 6 -0.66 0.42 -3.09
C VAL A 6 -0.02 -0.96 -3.23
N THR A 7 0.44 -1.57 -2.14
CA THR A 7 1.08 -2.89 -2.15
C THR A 7 0.63 -3.71 -0.94
N ALA A 8 0.53 -5.03 -1.07
CA ALA A 8 0.19 -5.90 0.06
C ALA A 8 1.25 -5.81 1.18
N TYR A 9 2.52 -5.68 0.79
CA TYR A 9 3.63 -5.59 1.73
C TYR A 9 4.65 -4.55 1.28
N PHE A 10 5.25 -3.85 2.25
CA PHE A 10 6.35 -2.92 2.01
C PHE A 10 7.48 -3.12 3.03
N TYR A 11 8.38 -4.05 2.69
CA TYR A 11 9.59 -4.34 3.45
C TYR A 11 10.83 -3.85 2.67
N PRO A 12 11.16 -2.55 2.73
CA PRO A 12 12.17 -1.94 1.85
C PRO A 12 13.61 -2.39 2.15
N THR A 13 13.84 -3.09 3.25
CA THR A 13 15.11 -3.73 3.62
C THR A 13 15.17 -5.21 3.25
N SER A 14 14.05 -5.81 2.83
CA SER A 14 13.98 -7.23 2.49
C SER A 14 14.60 -7.56 1.13
N ARG A 15 14.78 -8.86 0.86
CA ARG A 15 15.25 -9.36 -0.43
C ARG A 15 14.14 -9.54 -1.48
N GLY A 16 12.87 -9.33 -1.12
CA GLY A 16 11.70 -9.55 -1.98
C GLY A 16 11.68 -8.68 -3.25
N GLY A 17 11.01 -9.19 -4.29
CA GLY A 17 10.96 -8.57 -5.62
C GLY A 17 9.99 -7.40 -5.70
N THR A 18 8.78 -7.56 -5.17
CA THR A 18 7.71 -6.57 -5.21
C THR A 18 8.07 -5.31 -4.43
N GLU A 19 8.63 -5.47 -3.23
CA GLU A 19 8.97 -4.37 -2.34
C GLU A 19 10.10 -3.52 -2.93
N LYS A 20 11.10 -4.16 -3.56
CA LYS A 20 12.16 -3.46 -4.30
C LYS A 20 11.64 -2.77 -5.55
N TYR A 21 10.71 -3.40 -6.26
CA TYR A 21 10.07 -2.81 -7.43
C TYR A 21 9.31 -1.54 -7.04
N VAL A 22 8.43 -1.61 -6.05
CA VAL A 22 7.67 -0.45 -5.55
C VAL A 22 8.61 0.64 -5.06
N LEU A 23 9.66 0.30 -4.32
CA LEU A 23 10.67 1.28 -3.87
C LEU A 23 11.41 1.94 -5.05
N SER A 24 11.76 1.17 -6.09
CA SER A 24 12.43 1.68 -7.29
C SER A 24 11.50 2.61 -8.09
N LEU A 25 10.23 2.22 -8.23
CA LEU A 25 9.21 3.03 -8.88
C LEU A 25 8.97 4.34 -8.13
N ALA A 26 8.80 4.27 -6.80
CA ALA A 26 8.63 5.46 -5.95
C ALA A 26 9.78 6.46 -6.15
N LYS A 27 11.03 5.98 -6.07
CA LYS A 27 12.22 6.82 -6.32
C LYS A 27 12.23 7.43 -7.72
N SER A 28 11.78 6.68 -8.72
CA SER A 28 11.76 7.14 -10.11
C SER A 28 10.70 8.22 -10.34
N LEU A 29 9.54 8.10 -9.70
CA LEU A 29 8.48 9.12 -9.71
C LEU A 29 8.91 10.38 -8.93
N ILE A 30 9.56 10.23 -7.77
CA ILE A 30 10.11 11.34 -6.99
C ILE A 30 11.16 12.13 -7.81
N LYS A 31 12.06 11.42 -8.52
CA LYS A 31 13.03 12.05 -9.43
C LYS A 31 12.37 12.83 -10.58
N LYS A 32 11.10 12.55 -10.89
CA LYS A 32 10.28 13.27 -11.86
C LYS A 32 9.39 14.34 -11.21
N HIS A 33 9.68 14.73 -9.96
CA HIS A 33 8.97 15.74 -9.20
C HIS A 33 7.50 15.39 -8.91
N HIS A 34 7.22 14.11 -8.68
CA HIS A 34 5.93 13.66 -8.15
C HIS A 34 6.00 13.50 -6.63
N ASP A 35 4.89 13.82 -5.96
CA ASP A 35 4.69 13.51 -4.54
C ASP A 35 4.20 12.06 -4.46
N VAL A 36 4.92 11.20 -3.73
CA VAL A 36 4.68 9.75 -3.74
C VAL A 36 4.51 9.24 -2.33
N HIS A 37 3.37 8.62 -2.10
CA HIS A 37 3.06 7.89 -0.88
C HIS A 37 2.95 6.40 -1.20
N ILE A 38 3.23 5.57 -0.21
CA ILE A 38 2.98 4.13 -0.24
C ILE A 38 1.80 3.84 0.69
N ILE A 39 0.87 3.01 0.25
CA ILE A 39 -0.18 2.45 1.10
C ILE A 39 0.07 0.94 1.16
N THR A 40 0.19 0.42 2.36
CA THR A 40 0.45 -1.00 2.63
C THR A 40 -0.30 -1.43 3.87
N THR A 41 -0.36 -2.73 4.14
CA THR A 41 -0.89 -3.22 5.41
C THR A 41 0.20 -3.38 6.46
N GLY A 42 -0.19 -3.41 7.73
CA GLY A 42 0.69 -3.65 8.87
C GLY A 42 -0.09 -3.93 10.16
N SER A 43 0.63 -4.06 11.28
CA SER A 43 0.05 -4.45 12.57
C SER A 43 -0.83 -3.38 13.23
N SER A 44 -0.73 -2.11 12.80
CA SER A 44 -1.52 -1.01 13.35
C SER A 44 -1.64 0.12 12.35
N ASN A 45 -2.83 0.74 12.30
CA ASN A 45 -3.13 1.90 11.47
C ASN A 45 -2.27 3.10 11.87
N THR A 46 -1.23 3.37 11.07
CA THR A 46 -0.20 4.35 11.38
C THR A 46 0.39 4.94 10.11
N THR A 47 0.95 6.14 10.22
CA THR A 47 1.74 6.75 9.14
C THR A 47 3.20 6.85 9.57
N GLY A 48 4.09 6.36 8.71
CA GLY A 48 5.53 6.42 8.90
C GLY A 48 6.23 7.10 7.73
N THR A 49 7.56 7.18 7.82
CA THR A 49 8.40 7.69 6.74
C THR A 49 9.60 6.77 6.52
N TYR A 50 9.85 6.42 5.27
CA TYR A 50 11.04 5.68 4.86
C TYR A 50 11.80 6.44 3.78
N LYS A 51 12.97 6.99 4.11
CA LYS A 51 13.82 7.76 3.17
C LYS A 51 13.01 8.80 2.39
N ASP A 52 12.29 9.64 3.15
CA ASP A 52 11.43 10.72 2.64
C ASP A 52 10.17 10.27 1.88
N ILE A 53 9.88 8.97 1.86
CA ILE A 53 8.62 8.43 1.33
C ILE A 53 7.64 8.26 2.49
N VAL A 54 6.48 8.90 2.40
CA VAL A 54 5.38 8.69 3.36
C VAL A 54 4.79 7.30 3.14
N VAL A 55 4.64 6.53 4.21
CA VAL A 55 4.07 5.18 4.18
C VAL A 55 2.85 5.15 5.10
N HIS A 56 1.70 4.85 4.54
CA HIS A 56 0.45 4.62 5.26
C HIS A 56 0.30 3.12 5.48
N TYR A 57 0.30 2.71 6.75
CA TYR A 57 0.04 1.34 7.17
C TYR A 57 -1.43 1.26 7.57
N LEU A 58 -2.19 0.43 6.88
CA LEU A 58 -3.56 0.08 7.25
C LEU A 58 -3.55 -1.23 8.04
N ASP A 59 -4.53 -1.44 8.91
CA ASP A 59 -4.63 -2.69 9.65
C ASP A 59 -4.73 -3.88 8.69
N ASP A 60 -3.92 -4.90 8.95
CA ASP A 60 -3.99 -6.16 8.23
C ASP A 60 -5.36 -6.83 8.46
N GLU A 61 -6.03 -7.21 7.38
CA GLU A 61 -7.21 -8.06 7.43
C GLU A 61 -6.77 -9.53 7.54
N LEU A 62 -6.58 -10.01 8.78
CA LEU A 62 -6.17 -11.39 9.09
C LEU A 62 -7.33 -12.23 9.62
N SER A 63 -8.57 -11.74 9.57
CA SER A 63 -9.70 -12.51 10.07
C SER A 63 -9.94 -13.75 9.19
N ASN A 64 -10.44 -14.81 9.83
CA ASN A 64 -10.98 -15.96 9.14
C ASN A 64 -12.51 -15.80 8.91
N ASP A 65 -13.00 -14.56 8.80
CA ASP A 65 -14.41 -14.28 8.57
C ASP A 65 -14.81 -14.83 7.19
N SER A 66 -15.67 -15.86 7.19
CA SER A 66 -16.10 -16.52 5.97
C SER A 66 -16.86 -15.58 5.02
N ASP A 67 -17.53 -14.56 5.53
CA ASP A 67 -18.25 -13.61 4.70
C ASP A 67 -17.29 -12.65 3.98
N ILE A 68 -16.17 -12.29 4.60
CA ILE A 68 -15.09 -11.54 3.92
C ILE A 68 -14.42 -12.43 2.86
N LEU A 69 -14.03 -13.65 3.24
CA LEU A 69 -13.36 -14.60 2.32
C LEU A 69 -14.25 -15.02 1.14
N SER A 70 -15.57 -15.03 1.33
CA SER A 70 -16.56 -15.32 0.26
C SER A 70 -17.13 -14.07 -0.41
N SER A 71 -16.55 -12.89 -0.13
CA SER A 71 -16.94 -11.59 -0.74
C SER A 71 -18.40 -11.18 -0.49
N ARG A 72 -19.03 -11.66 0.58
CA ARG A 72 -20.36 -11.22 1.07
C ARG A 72 -20.28 -9.95 1.91
N LYS A 73 -19.11 -9.69 2.48
CA LYS A 73 -18.78 -8.52 3.30
C LYS A 73 -17.44 -7.96 2.81
N ALA A 74 -17.27 -6.64 2.87
CA ALA A 74 -15.97 -6.02 2.65
C ALA A 74 -15.01 -6.29 3.83
N SER A 75 -13.71 -6.12 3.62
CA SER A 75 -12.73 -6.16 4.71
C SER A 75 -12.94 -5.04 5.71
N ASP A 76 -12.59 -5.28 6.96
CA ASP A 76 -12.82 -4.32 8.05
C ASP A 76 -11.92 -3.07 7.90
N ASN A 77 -10.83 -3.17 7.13
CA ASN A 77 -9.93 -2.05 6.82
C ASN A 77 -10.38 -1.17 5.63
N LEU A 78 -11.58 -1.37 5.07
CA LEU A 78 -12.08 -0.59 3.93
C LEU A 78 -12.22 0.90 4.28
N GLU A 79 -12.79 1.23 5.44
CA GLU A 79 -13.02 2.62 5.85
C GLU A 79 -11.71 3.38 6.06
N ASP A 80 -10.68 2.70 6.58
CA ASP A 80 -9.35 3.28 6.74
C ASP A 80 -8.68 3.56 5.39
N PHE A 81 -8.86 2.66 4.42
CA PHE A 81 -8.40 2.89 3.04
C PHE A 81 -9.10 4.10 2.41
N ILE A 82 -10.44 4.18 2.53
CA ILE A 82 -11.23 5.32 2.01
C ILE A 82 -10.77 6.63 2.67
N SER A 83 -10.68 6.65 4.00
CA SER A 83 -10.21 7.81 4.76
C SER A 83 -8.81 8.26 4.34
N THR A 84 -7.91 7.31 4.08
CA THR A 84 -6.56 7.59 3.58
C THR A 84 -6.60 8.24 2.20
N LEU A 85 -7.42 7.73 1.28
CA LEU A 85 -7.57 8.33 -0.06
C LEU A 85 -8.19 9.73 0.02
N ASP A 86 -9.23 9.90 0.83
CA ASP A 86 -9.95 11.16 0.96
C ASP A 86 -9.13 12.25 1.62
N THR A 87 -8.36 11.91 2.65
CA THR A 87 -7.50 12.87 3.34
C THR A 87 -6.35 13.31 2.43
N ASN A 88 -5.77 12.39 1.67
CA ASN A 88 -4.57 12.67 0.90
C ASN A 88 -4.83 13.23 -0.49
N LYS A 89 -6.02 13.02 -1.08
CA LYS A 89 -6.41 13.51 -2.41
C LYS A 89 -5.36 13.17 -3.48
N PHE A 90 -5.12 11.87 -3.68
CA PHE A 90 -4.20 11.38 -4.72
C PHE A 90 -4.76 11.63 -6.13
N ASP A 91 -3.90 12.05 -7.06
CA ASP A 91 -4.21 12.17 -8.49
C ASP A 91 -4.21 10.80 -9.19
N LEU A 92 -3.40 9.87 -8.68
CA LEU A 92 -3.25 8.52 -9.21
C LEU A 92 -3.10 7.52 -8.08
N VAL A 93 -3.90 6.45 -8.12
CA VAL A 93 -3.76 5.28 -7.24
C VAL A 93 -3.32 4.09 -8.11
N HIS A 94 -2.12 3.56 -7.86
CA HIS A 94 -1.51 2.49 -8.64
C HIS A 94 -1.34 1.25 -7.76
N PHE A 95 -2.14 0.22 -8.04
CA PHE A 95 -2.09 -1.04 -7.30
C PHE A 95 -0.98 -1.96 -7.79
N HIS A 96 -0.26 -2.54 -6.83
CA HIS A 96 0.76 -3.55 -7.04
C HIS A 96 0.31 -4.86 -6.41
N THR A 97 -0.22 -5.73 -7.26
CA THR A 97 -0.43 -7.14 -6.93
C THR A 97 0.53 -7.94 -7.78
N LEU A 98 1.71 -8.23 -7.25
CA LEU A 98 2.41 -9.43 -7.69
C LEU A 98 1.83 -10.54 -6.81
N THR A 99 0.77 -11.19 -7.28
CA THR A 99 0.60 -12.62 -6.94
C THR A 99 1.98 -13.24 -7.11
N PRO A 100 2.55 -13.91 -6.09
CA PRO A 100 3.72 -14.72 -6.33
C PRO A 100 3.37 -15.60 -7.53
N ALA A 101 4.15 -15.50 -8.61
CA ALA A 101 4.14 -16.57 -9.58
C ALA A 101 4.66 -17.78 -8.79
N PHE A 102 3.75 -18.58 -8.23
CA PHE A 102 4.07 -19.91 -7.80
C PHE A 102 4.42 -20.66 -9.09
N ASN A 103 5.71 -20.76 -9.39
CA ASN A 103 6.23 -21.73 -10.35
C ASN A 103 6.14 -23.12 -9.73
#